data_AF-A0A2N1MIE8-F1
#
_entry.id   AF-A0A2N1MIE8-F1
#
_cell.length_a   1.000
_cell.length_b   1.000
_cell.length_c   1.000
_cell.angle_alpha   90.00
_cell.angle_beta   90.00
_cell.angle_gamma   90.00
#
_symmetry.space_group_name_H-M   'P 1'
#
loop_
_entity.id
_entity.type
_entity.pdbx_description
1 polymer ?
#
loop_
_entity_poly.entity_id
_entity_poly.type
_entity_poly.pdbx_seq_one_letter_code
_entity_poly.pdbx_strand_id
1 'polypeptide(L)'
;MKSHIYQSADITDSDHNITFAKISFADIIVTNNKGGRRAEKKTKRIVYDYENTTNEQWNEYENYLKSLLEKRKAFRYIETHGRSENTLNKLWDIICKCIQQASLKHIPHKKVGGTKINLNRNYKEIEDSSKERKDLLYKVACRNLFGLMPK
;
A
#
# COMPACT_ATOMS: atom_id res chain seq x y z
N MET A 1 4.93 -13.66 2.89
CA MET A 1 4.30 -14.18 1.66
C MET A 1 4.94 -13.44 0.48
N LYS A 2 5.57 -14.17 -0.45
CA LYS A 2 6.44 -13.62 -1.52
C LYS A 2 5.71 -13.63 -2.88
N SER A 3 5.77 -12.53 -3.63
CA SER A 3 5.33 -12.45 -5.02
C SER A 3 6.37 -13.11 -5.94
N HIS A 4 5.92 -13.94 -6.88
CA HIS A 4 6.76 -14.63 -7.87
C HIS A 4 6.67 -13.93 -9.23
N ILE A 5 7.81 -13.74 -9.89
CA ILE A 5 7.91 -13.18 -11.25
C ILE A 5 7.84 -14.34 -12.23
N TYR A 6 6.87 -14.32 -13.14
CA TYR A 6 6.57 -15.45 -14.04
C TYR A 6 7.28 -15.38 -15.39
N GLN A 7 7.62 -14.19 -15.90
CA GLN A 7 8.28 -14.02 -17.19
C GLN A 7 8.85 -12.60 -17.32
N SER A 8 10.00 -12.47 -18.00
CA SER A 8 10.60 -11.21 -18.47
C SER A 8 10.98 -11.40 -19.93
N ALA A 9 10.59 -10.48 -20.80
CA ALA A 9 10.97 -10.49 -22.21
C ALA A 9 11.33 -9.07 -22.64
N ASP A 10 12.51 -8.92 -23.21
CA ASP A 10 13.04 -7.66 -23.71
C ASP A 10 12.46 -7.42 -25.11
N ILE A 11 11.62 -6.40 -25.25
CA ILE A 11 11.11 -5.96 -26.54
C ILE A 11 11.32 -4.45 -26.62
N THR A 12 12.41 -4.04 -27.26
CA THR A 12 12.50 -3.05 -28.34
C THR A 12 13.97 -2.62 -28.53
N ASP A 13 14.36 -2.29 -29.76
CA ASP A 13 15.67 -1.75 -30.15
C ASP A 13 15.87 -0.30 -29.63
N SER A 14 15.74 -0.12 -28.31
CA SER A 14 16.10 1.07 -27.56
C SER A 14 17.17 0.68 -26.56
N ASP A 15 18.22 1.49 -26.46
CA ASP A 15 19.28 1.44 -25.44
C ASP A 15 18.75 1.64 -24.00
N HIS A 16 17.44 1.87 -23.86
CA HIS A 16 16.74 1.96 -22.60
C HIS A 16 16.14 0.61 -22.23
N ASN A 17 16.77 -0.08 -21.28
CA ASN A 17 16.35 -1.39 -20.82
C ASN A 17 15.03 -1.31 -20.02
N ILE A 18 13.88 -1.49 -20.68
CA ILE A 18 12.57 -1.42 -20.04
C ILE A 18 12.17 -2.82 -19.55
N THR A 19 12.22 -3.02 -18.23
CA THR A 19 11.78 -4.26 -17.59
C THR A 19 10.27 -4.24 -17.31
N PHE A 20 9.53 -5.19 -17.88
CA PHE A 20 8.10 -5.39 -17.60
C PHE A 20 7.91 -6.43 -16.49
N ALA A 21 7.08 -6.11 -15.49
CA ALA A 21 6.68 -7.05 -14.44
C ALA A 21 5.17 -7.08 -14.25
N LYS A 22 4.57 -8.28 -14.31
CA LYS A 22 3.16 -8.51 -13.97
C LYS A 22 3.06 -8.94 -12.51
N ILE A 23 2.52 -8.07 -11.66
CA ILE A 23 2.35 -8.33 -10.23
C ILE A 23 0.89 -8.68 -9.95
N SER A 24 0.63 -9.86 -9.39
CA SER A 24 -0.72 -10.28 -8.97
C SER A 24 -0.96 -9.94 -7.50
N PHE A 25 -2.08 -9.27 -7.21
CA PHE A 25 -2.50 -8.90 -5.86
C PHE A 25 -3.67 -9.74 -5.33
N ALA A 26 -4.12 -10.75 -6.09
CA ALA A 26 -5.34 -11.51 -5.78
C ALA A 26 -5.32 -12.08 -4.35
N ASP A 27 -4.23 -12.73 -3.95
CA ASP A 27 -4.11 -13.32 -2.61
C ASP A 27 -4.07 -12.27 -1.49
N ILE A 28 -3.47 -11.10 -1.74
CA ILE A 28 -3.43 -9.99 -0.79
C ILE A 28 -4.84 -9.43 -0.59
N ILE A 29 -5.58 -9.26 -1.68
CA ILE A 29 -6.97 -8.75 -1.66
C ILE A 29 -7.87 -9.75 -0.94
N VAL A 30 -7.77 -11.05 -1.26
CA VAL A 30 -8.54 -12.12 -0.61
C VAL A 30 -8.21 -12.20 0.88
N THR A 31 -6.95 -12.09 1.27
CA THR A 31 -6.53 -12.13 2.68
C THR A 31 -7.00 -10.90 3.45
N ASN A 32 -6.97 -9.71 2.84
CA ASN A 32 -7.43 -8.47 3.47
C ASN A 32 -8.97 -8.34 3.58
N ASN A 33 -9.73 -9.11 2.79
CA ASN A 33 -11.19 -9.04 2.73
C ASN A 33 -11.90 -10.17 3.52
N LYS A 34 -11.18 -11.18 4.00
CA LYS A 34 -11.73 -12.25 4.85
C LYS A 34 -11.99 -11.74 6.27
N GLY A 35 -13.13 -11.07 6.43
CA GLY A 35 -13.95 -10.97 7.64
C GLY A 35 -13.25 -10.92 9.01
N GLY A 36 -13.25 -9.73 9.63
CA GLY A 36 -13.08 -9.58 11.06
C GLY A 36 -12.39 -8.28 11.40
N ARG A 37 -13.19 -7.25 11.74
CA ARG A 37 -12.75 -5.95 12.31
C ARG A 37 -11.34 -5.57 11.89
N ARG A 38 -11.18 -4.83 10.78
CA ARG A 38 -9.94 -4.05 10.61
C ARG A 38 -9.78 -3.28 11.92
N ALA A 39 -8.83 -3.69 12.75
CA ALA A 39 -8.40 -2.87 13.86
C ALA A 39 -8.18 -1.52 13.20
N GLU A 40 -8.90 -0.48 13.66
CA GLU A 40 -8.67 0.88 13.24
C GLU A 40 -7.23 1.18 13.62
N LYS A 41 -6.34 0.81 12.71
CA LYS A 41 -4.92 1.02 12.86
C LYS A 41 -4.85 2.52 12.94
N LYS A 42 -4.47 3.05 14.11
CA LYS A 42 -4.16 4.47 14.34
C LYS A 42 -2.96 4.94 13.51
N THR A 43 -2.71 4.30 12.36
CA THR A 43 -1.64 4.59 11.45
C THR A 43 -2.03 5.87 10.73
N LYS A 44 -1.45 6.97 11.19
CA LYS A 44 -1.51 8.26 10.50
C LYS A 44 -0.72 8.10 9.20
N ARG A 45 -1.39 8.17 8.06
CA ARG A 45 -0.76 8.24 6.74
C ARG A 45 -0.23 9.65 6.52
N ILE A 46 0.93 9.78 5.89
CA ILE A 46 1.45 11.07 5.45
C ILE A 46 1.12 11.22 3.97
N VAL A 47 0.55 12.35 3.61
CA VAL A 47 0.23 12.72 2.23
C VAL A 47 1.07 13.95 1.90
N TYR A 48 1.99 13.79 0.96
CA TYR A 48 2.83 14.86 0.44
C TYR A 48 2.07 15.62 -0.64
N ASP A 49 2.25 16.93 -0.66
CA ASP A 49 1.60 17.86 -1.56
C ASP A 49 2.59 18.33 -2.62
N TYR A 50 2.80 17.48 -3.63
CA TYR A 50 3.76 17.74 -4.70
C TYR A 50 3.36 18.89 -5.61
N GLU A 51 2.06 19.12 -5.78
CA GLU A 51 1.52 20.16 -6.65
C GLU A 51 1.83 21.56 -6.11
N ASN A 52 1.78 21.74 -4.79
CA ASN A 52 2.10 23.00 -4.13
C ASN A 52 3.57 23.10 -3.67
N THR A 53 4.43 22.17 -4.09
CA THR A 53 5.86 22.22 -3.75
C THR A 53 6.58 23.21 -4.66
N THR A 54 7.22 24.23 -4.10
CA THR A 54 7.94 25.25 -4.88
C THR A 54 9.25 24.69 -5.46
N ASN A 55 9.78 25.35 -6.49
CA ASN A 55 11.08 24.98 -7.06
C ASN A 55 12.22 25.07 -6.03
N GLU A 56 12.16 26.04 -5.12
CA GLU A 56 13.13 26.17 -4.03
C GLU A 56 13.07 24.97 -3.09
N GLN A 57 11.86 24.53 -2.72
CA GLN A 57 11.67 23.32 -1.90
C GLN A 57 12.16 22.05 -2.60
N TRP A 58 11.97 21.94 -3.92
CA TRP A 58 12.53 20.86 -4.72
C TRP A 58 14.05 20.87 -4.74
N ASN A 59 14.67 22.04 -4.90
CA ASN A 59 16.12 22.19 -4.87
C ASN A 59 16.69 21.83 -3.49
N GLU A 60 16.05 22.29 -2.40
CA GLU A 60 16.45 21.92 -1.05
C GLU A 60 16.27 20.42 -0.79
N TYR A 61 15.16 19.84 -1.25
CA TYR A 61 14.92 18.40 -1.18
C TYR A 61 16.04 17.62 -1.87
N GLU A 62 16.41 18.00 -3.09
CA GLU A 62 17.44 17.32 -3.89
C GLU A 62 18.80 17.40 -3.20
N ASN A 63 19.21 18.61 -2.78
CA ASN A 63 20.48 18.84 -2.10
C ASN A 63 20.55 18.03 -0.79
N TYR A 64 19.46 18.02 -0.03
CA TYR A 64 19.39 17.27 1.22
C TYR A 64 19.38 15.75 0.99
N LEU A 65 18.70 15.28 -0.06
CA LEU A 65 18.69 13.86 -0.43
C LEU A 65 20.09 13.38 -0.84
N LYS A 66 20.81 14.15 -1.67
CA LYS A 66 22.20 13.87 -2.07
C LYS A 66 23.10 13.72 -0.84
N SER A 67 23.04 14.70 0.07
CA SER A 67 23.75 14.68 1.36
C SER A 67 23.46 13.42 2.19
N LEU A 68 22.19 13.01 2.29
CA LEU A 68 21.80 11.81 3.03
C LEU A 68 22.34 10.52 2.39
N LEU A 69 22.29 10.41 1.07
CA LEU A 69 22.77 9.24 0.32
C LEU A 69 24.30 9.10 0.44
N GLU A 70 25.03 10.21 0.34
CA GLU A 70 26.49 10.25 0.54
C GLU A 70 26.87 9.86 1.96
N LYS A 71 26.22 10.47 2.97
CA LYS A 71 26.46 10.16 4.39
C LYS A 71 26.23 8.68 4.70
N ARG A 72 25.26 8.06 4.05
CA ARG A 72 24.95 6.63 4.21
C ARG A 72 25.74 5.72 3.27
N LYS A 73 26.65 6.27 2.46
CA LYS A 73 27.47 5.55 1.48
C LYS A 73 26.63 4.68 0.53
N ALA A 74 25.42 5.14 0.18
CA ALA A 74 24.47 4.34 -0.60
C ALA A 74 25.07 3.90 -1.95
N PHE A 75 25.77 4.80 -2.65
CA PHE A 75 26.40 4.52 -3.94
C PHE A 75 27.53 3.48 -3.86
N ARG A 76 28.27 3.43 -2.74
CA ARG A 76 29.39 2.50 -2.53
C ARG A 76 29.00 1.26 -1.73
N TYR A 77 27.70 1.11 -1.42
CA TYR A 77 27.22 0.06 -0.53
C TYR A 77 27.46 -1.33 -1.12
N ILE A 78 27.20 -1.48 -2.43
CA ILE A 78 27.41 -2.73 -3.17
C ILE A 78 28.89 -3.07 -3.32
N GLU A 79 29.75 -2.07 -3.56
CA GLU A 79 31.21 -2.26 -3.63
C GLU A 79 31.75 -2.81 -2.30
N THR A 80 31.16 -2.39 -1.18
CA THR A 80 31.63 -2.77 0.16
C THR A 80 31.09 -4.13 0.63
N HIS A 81 29.88 -4.51 0.22
CA HIS A 81 29.16 -5.68 0.78
C HIS A 81 28.79 -6.76 -0.26
N GLY A 82 29.22 -6.61 -1.52
CA GLY A 82 28.92 -7.55 -2.60
C GLY A 82 27.47 -7.53 -3.08
N ARG A 83 27.16 -8.30 -4.14
CA ARG A 83 25.86 -8.30 -4.82
C ARG A 83 24.96 -9.46 -4.36
N SER A 84 24.63 -9.49 -3.07
CA SER A 84 23.65 -10.45 -2.54
C SER A 84 22.24 -9.85 -2.49
N GLU A 85 21.20 -10.68 -2.53
CA GLU A 85 19.79 -10.25 -2.34
C GLU A 85 19.63 -9.44 -1.05
N ASN A 86 20.25 -9.91 0.05
CA ASN A 86 20.22 -9.20 1.33
C ASN A 86 20.90 -7.83 1.26
N THR A 87 21.99 -7.71 0.50
CA THR A 87 22.68 -6.43 0.29
C THR A 87 21.78 -5.47 -0.49
N LEU A 88 21.12 -5.95 -1.55
CA LEU A 88 20.19 -5.16 -2.36
C LEU A 88 18.98 -4.67 -1.54
N ASN A 89 18.38 -5.55 -0.74
CA ASN A 89 17.27 -5.19 0.16
C ASN A 89 17.70 -4.12 1.18
N LYS A 90 18.89 -4.26 1.79
CA LYS A 90 19.43 -3.25 2.72
C LYS A 90 19.72 -1.91 2.03
N LEU A 91 20.27 -1.94 0.82
CA LEU A 91 20.50 -0.73 0.04
C LEU A 91 19.17 -0.03 -0.29
N TRP A 92 18.17 -0.80 -0.70
CA TRP A 92 16.83 -0.27 -0.96
C TRP A 92 16.21 0.38 0.28
N ASP A 93 16.34 -0.25 1.45
CA ASP A 93 15.91 0.33 2.73
C ASP A 93 16.62 1.64 3.05
N ILE A 94 17.93 1.74 2.77
CA ILE A 94 18.71 2.96 2.96
C ILE A 94 18.15 4.08 2.07
N ILE A 95 17.96 3.79 0.78
CA ILE A 95 17.43 4.76 -0.20
C ILE A 95 16.03 5.23 0.21
N CYS A 96 15.13 4.30 0.54
CA CYS A 96 13.78 4.62 0.99
C CYS A 96 13.78 5.53 2.22
N LYS A 97 14.64 5.25 3.21
CA LYS A 97 14.77 6.08 4.42
C LYS A 97 15.30 7.48 4.11
N CYS A 98 16.22 7.62 3.16
CA CYS A 98 16.74 8.92 2.73
C CYS A 98 15.64 9.74 2.05
N ILE A 99 14.92 9.14 1.09
CA ILE A 99 13.79 9.78 0.39
C ILE A 99 12.72 10.23 1.38
N GLN A 100 12.34 9.37 2.33
CA GLN A 100 11.34 9.71 3.34
C GLN A 100 11.79 10.86 4.23
N GLN A 101 13.03 10.86 4.70
CA GLN A 101 13.58 11.95 5.53
C GLN A 101 13.62 13.27 4.77
N ALA A 102 14.09 13.25 3.51
CA ALA A 102 14.14 14.45 2.70
C ALA A 102 12.73 15.00 2.40
N SER A 103 11.81 14.11 2.05
CA SER A 103 10.42 14.48 1.78
C SER A 103 9.75 15.07 3.01
N LEU A 104 9.94 14.47 4.19
CA LEU A 104 9.38 14.99 5.45
C LEU A 104 9.90 16.37 5.83
N LYS A 105 11.10 16.73 5.37
CA LYS A 105 11.73 17.98 5.74
C LYS A 105 11.37 19.12 4.80
N HIS A 106 11.37 18.87 3.49
CA HIS A 106 11.28 19.93 2.48
C HIS A 106 9.99 19.89 1.64
N ILE A 107 9.27 18.76 1.59
CA ILE A 107 8.02 18.66 0.85
C ILE A 107 6.84 18.91 1.78
N PRO A 108 5.95 19.88 1.46
CA PRO A 108 4.72 20.11 2.21
C PRO A 108 3.91 18.82 2.35
N HIS A 109 3.39 18.55 3.54
CA HIS A 109 2.66 17.31 3.80
C HIS A 109 1.64 17.44 4.92
N LYS A 110 0.64 16.58 4.89
CA LYS A 110 -0.39 16.46 5.93
C LYS A 110 -0.46 15.04 6.47
N LYS A 111 -0.74 14.93 7.78
CA LYS A 111 -1.01 13.65 8.44
C LYS A 111 -2.51 13.39 8.39
N VAL A 112 -2.91 12.30 7.75
CA VAL A 112 -4.30 11.85 7.63
C VAL A 112 -4.46 10.58 8.45
N GLY A 113 -5.34 10.60 9.44
CA GLY A 113 -5.61 9.45 10.32
C GLY A 113 -6.99 9.56 10.97
N GLY A 114 -7.57 8.39 11.28
CA GLY A 114 -8.99 8.20 11.58
C GLY A 114 -9.63 9.24 12.50
N THR A 115 -10.78 9.76 12.05
CA THR A 115 -11.74 10.50 12.85
C THR A 115 -12.06 9.67 14.08
N LYS A 116 -11.91 10.20 15.29
CA LYS A 116 -12.55 9.60 16.48
C LYS A 116 -14.05 9.68 16.24
N ILE A 117 -14.66 8.64 15.68
CA ILE A 117 -16.11 8.53 15.65
C ILE A 117 -16.50 8.26 17.11
N ASN A 118 -17.04 9.27 17.79
CA ASN A 118 -17.78 9.07 19.04
C ASN A 118 -18.97 8.17 18.68
N LEU A 119 -18.80 6.86 18.79
CA LEU A 119 -19.86 5.89 18.59
C LEU A 119 -20.78 5.93 19.82
N ASN A 120 -21.60 6.98 19.91
CA ASN A 120 -22.89 6.86 20.60
C ASN A 120 -23.83 6.12 19.63
N ARG A 121 -23.53 4.85 19.34
CA ARG A 121 -24.42 4.00 18.54
C ARG A 121 -25.43 3.39 19.50
N ASN A 122 -26.64 3.93 19.44
CA ASN A 122 -27.82 3.40 20.09
C ASN A 122 -27.99 1.93 19.63
N TYR A 123 -27.77 0.99 20.55
CA TYR A 123 -27.65 -0.45 20.27
C TYR A 123 -28.87 -1.04 19.54
N LYS A 124 -30.03 -0.40 19.63
CA LYS A 124 -31.30 -0.87 19.05
C LYS A 124 -31.30 -0.91 17.52
N GLU A 125 -30.70 0.07 16.84
CA GLU A 125 -30.72 0.14 15.36
C GLU A 125 -29.89 -0.97 14.69
N ILE A 126 -28.85 -1.47 15.36
CA ILE A 126 -27.99 -2.54 14.83
C ILE A 126 -28.70 -3.90 14.91
N GLU A 127 -29.51 -4.11 15.95
CA GLU A 127 -30.23 -5.35 16.18
C GLU A 127 -31.36 -5.53 15.15
N ASP A 128 -32.10 -4.45 14.86
CA ASP A 128 -33.17 -4.44 13.85
C ASP A 128 -32.62 -4.69 12.43
N SER A 129 -31.50 -4.06 12.06
CA SER A 129 -30.83 -4.31 10.75
C SER A 129 -30.32 -5.75 10.60
N SER A 130 -29.89 -6.38 11.70
CA SER A 130 -29.43 -7.77 11.71
C SER A 130 -30.58 -8.74 11.49
N LYS A 131 -31.75 -8.45 12.07
CA LYS A 131 -32.97 -9.24 11.89
C LYS A 131 -33.49 -9.16 10.47
N GLU A 132 -33.55 -7.95 9.89
CA GLU A 132 -33.95 -7.74 8.49
C GLU A 132 -33.04 -8.47 7.50
N ARG A 133 -31.71 -8.43 7.70
CA ARG A 133 -30.77 -9.16 6.82
C ARG A 133 -30.94 -10.67 6.87
N LYS A 134 -31.17 -11.23 8.07
CA LYS A 134 -31.41 -12.68 8.21
C LYS A 134 -32.71 -13.08 7.52
N ASP A 135 -33.75 -12.25 7.63
CA ASP A 135 -35.06 -12.51 7.02
C ASP A 135 -35.00 -12.45 5.48
N LEU A 136 -34.24 -11.49 4.93
CA LEU A 136 -33.99 -11.40 3.49
C LEU A 136 -33.18 -12.61 2.98
N LEU A 137 -32.15 -13.03 3.71
CA LEU A 137 -31.37 -14.22 3.35
C LEU A 137 -32.21 -15.50 3.38
N TYR A 138 -33.11 -15.63 4.36
CA TYR A 138 -34.04 -16.76 4.43
C TYR A 138 -35.01 -16.77 3.24
N LYS A 139 -35.61 -15.61 2.88
CA LYS A 139 -36.47 -15.48 1.70
C LYS A 139 -35.76 -15.82 0.39
N VAL A 140 -34.49 -15.43 0.24
CA VAL A 140 -33.68 -15.77 -0.93
C VAL A 140 -33.33 -17.27 -0.97
N ALA A 141 -32.99 -17.87 0.16
CA ALA A 141 -32.70 -19.30 0.26
C ALA A 141 -33.93 -20.16 -0.08
N CYS A 142 -35.11 -19.78 0.42
CA CYS A 142 -36.36 -20.48 0.12
C CYS A 142 -36.76 -20.37 -1.36
N ARG A 143 -36.52 -19.23 -2.03
CA ARG A 143 -36.80 -19.10 -3.48
C ARG A 143 -35.92 -20.02 -4.33
N ASN A 144 -34.67 -20.24 -3.94
CA ASN A 144 -33.76 -21.10 -4.71
C ASN A 144 -34.03 -22.60 -4.54
N LEU A 145 -34.74 -23.01 -3.48
CA LEU A 145 -35.12 -24.42 -3.26
C LEU A 145 -36.36 -24.84 -4.08
N PHE A 146 -37.27 -23.92 -4.41
CA PHE A 146 -38.46 -24.23 -5.22
C PHE A 146 -38.22 -24.28 -6.73
N GLY A 147 -37.02 -23.90 -7.20
CA GLY A 147 -36.62 -23.98 -8.61
C GLY A 147 -35.94 -25.29 -9.02
N LEU A 148 -35.76 -26.24 -8.10
CA LEU A 148 -35.12 -27.53 -8.32
C LEU A 148 -36.08 -28.67 -7.97
N MET A 149 -37.16 -28.82 -8.74
CA MET A 149 -37.90 -30.08 -8.85
C MET A 149 -38.10 -30.40 -10.33
N PRO A 150 -37.51 -31.49 -10.86
CA PRO A 150 -37.73 -31.91 -12.24
C PRO A 150 -39.15 -32.50 -12.38
N LYS A 151 -39.82 -32.17 -13.48
CA LYS A 151 -40.96 -32.95 -13.99
C LYS A 151 -40.46 -34.16 -14.76
#